data_AF-A0A2E8KZU8-F1
#
_entry.id   AF-A0A2E8KZU8-F1
#
_cell.length_a   1.000
_cell.length_b   1.000
_cell.length_c   1.000
_cell.angle_alpha   90.00
_cell.angle_beta   90.00
_cell.angle_gamma   90.00
#
_symmetry.space_group_name_H-M   'P 1'
#
loop_
_entity.id
_entity.type
_entity.pdbx_description
1 polymer ?
#
loop_
_entity_poly.entity_id
_entity_poly.type
_entity_poly.pdbx_seq_one_letter_code
_entity_poly.pdbx_strand_id
1 'polypeptide(L)'
;MKSRYVWAVVLALIFMGGCSTPEREAASLLKSLPQVSPPVLDEARAVELVKLSLNCVEREFPYKIGYRFDSEEWIKPHYEVTPSFYGCWDWHSAVHGHWTMTKILKMFPNISVGDSIRTKLRNNLSAEKLEAEFHFFTDNEFTKGFERTYGWAWLMRLYSELSTWDDPEGQRWAENMQPLVELLSKKTVEYLEVLSSPLRPGTHSNSAFSFSLMHDYAKTVGDTALLGSIKHFSEQYFASDRDCPTAYEPSGTDFLSPCLSEAESMSKTMERGAFPAWLDTFLPPMVDDRFAPLRTPPVVLDPEDPGIGHLIGLMFHRAWTMNQLASVLPESDTRREIFLRLAAIHAREGYNIMFDSGYGGEHWLATFAVYMMSEYSRLNDGTVTDETVVERVNELADELVRFTTSLNSS
;
A
#
# COMPACT_ATOMS: atom_id res chain seq x y z
N MET A 1 46.43 -32.22 -69.82
CA MET A 1 45.62 -31.06 -70.22
C MET A 1 44.29 -31.11 -69.50
N LYS A 2 44.00 -30.07 -68.69
CA LYS A 2 42.68 -29.63 -68.16
C LYS A 2 42.01 -30.45 -67.03
N SER A 3 42.34 -29.99 -65.82
CA SER A 3 41.55 -29.95 -64.58
C SER A 3 40.10 -29.45 -64.79
N ARG A 4 39.14 -30.03 -64.05
CA ARG A 4 37.83 -29.42 -63.75
C ARG A 4 37.42 -29.78 -62.32
N TYR A 5 37.87 -28.98 -61.36
CA TYR A 5 37.28 -28.91 -60.02
C TYR A 5 36.09 -27.94 -60.06
N VAL A 6 34.90 -28.43 -59.73
CA VAL A 6 33.70 -27.61 -59.52
C VAL A 6 33.75 -27.10 -58.08
N TRP A 7 33.98 -25.80 -57.91
CA TRP A 7 33.85 -25.12 -56.62
C TRP A 7 32.38 -24.75 -56.41
N ALA A 8 31.73 -25.36 -55.42
CA ALA A 8 30.47 -24.88 -54.88
C ALA A 8 30.79 -23.78 -53.85
N VAL A 9 30.46 -22.53 -54.18
CA VAL A 9 30.52 -21.41 -53.23
C VAL A 9 29.22 -21.40 -52.44
N VAL A 10 29.27 -21.86 -51.20
CA VAL A 10 28.19 -21.65 -50.22
C VAL A 10 28.35 -20.25 -49.66
N LEU A 11 27.49 -19.33 -50.11
CA LEU A 11 27.34 -18.00 -49.51
C LEU A 11 26.59 -18.16 -48.18
N ALA A 12 27.34 -18.20 -47.09
CA ALA A 12 26.78 -18.03 -45.74
C ALA A 12 26.39 -16.55 -45.56
N LEU A 13 25.10 -16.24 -45.73
CA LEU A 13 24.51 -14.99 -45.29
C LEU A 13 24.48 -14.99 -43.75
N ILE A 14 25.52 -14.42 -43.15
CA ILE A 14 25.52 -14.06 -41.73
C ILE A 14 24.57 -12.87 -41.59
N PHE A 15 23.34 -13.12 -41.15
CA PHE A 15 22.48 -12.08 -40.59
C PHE A 15 23.18 -11.55 -39.33
N MET A 16 23.89 -10.43 -39.45
CA MET A 16 24.23 -9.60 -38.29
C MET A 16 22.95 -8.91 -37.81
N GLY A 17 22.05 -9.66 -37.19
CA GLY A 17 21.07 -9.08 -36.29
C GLY A 17 21.86 -8.50 -35.13
N GLY A 18 22.08 -7.18 -35.13
CA GLY A 18 22.73 -6.52 -34.01
C GLY A 18 21.84 -6.67 -32.79
N CYS A 19 22.19 -7.57 -31.88
CA CYS A 19 21.58 -7.60 -30.55
C CYS A 19 21.78 -6.21 -29.92
N SER A 20 20.68 -5.49 -29.71
CA SER A 20 20.69 -4.28 -28.91
C SER A 20 21.15 -4.64 -27.49
N THR A 21 21.96 -3.78 -26.88
CA THR A 21 22.31 -3.95 -25.47
C THR A 21 21.07 -3.68 -24.61
N PRO A 22 20.91 -4.33 -23.44
CA PRO A 22 19.80 -4.08 -22.53
C PRO A 22 19.60 -2.59 -22.19
N GLU A 23 20.71 -1.85 -22.01
CA GLU A 23 20.69 -0.39 -21.78
C GLU A 23 20.06 0.38 -22.95
N ARG A 24 20.35 -0.02 -24.19
CA ARG A 24 19.80 0.63 -25.39
C ARG A 24 18.30 0.35 -25.52
N GLU A 25 17.86 -0.85 -25.16
CA GLU A 25 16.45 -1.23 -25.16
C GLU A 25 15.67 -0.50 -24.07
N ALA A 26 16.22 -0.40 -22.86
CA ALA A 26 15.65 0.37 -21.75
C ALA A 26 15.52 1.87 -22.10
N ALA A 27 16.56 2.46 -22.71
CA ALA A 27 16.51 3.85 -23.17
C ALA A 27 15.46 4.06 -24.28
N SER A 28 15.32 3.09 -25.19
CA SER A 28 14.29 3.12 -26.23
C SER A 28 12.88 3.02 -25.63
N LEU A 29 12.67 2.12 -24.67
CA LEU A 29 11.42 2.00 -23.93
C LEU A 29 11.08 3.32 -23.24
N LEU A 30 12.00 3.87 -22.45
CA LEU A 30 11.79 5.13 -21.75
C LEU A 30 11.40 6.27 -22.69
N LYS A 31 12.06 6.39 -23.84
CA LYS A 31 11.73 7.39 -24.87
C LYS A 31 10.34 7.19 -25.49
N SER A 32 9.86 5.96 -25.55
CA SER A 32 8.54 5.63 -26.10
C SER A 32 7.38 5.93 -25.15
N LEU A 33 7.65 6.01 -23.83
CA LEU A 33 6.62 6.23 -22.83
C LEU A 33 6.16 7.71 -22.80
N PRO A 34 4.84 7.97 -22.65
CA PRO A 34 4.31 9.32 -22.53
C PRO A 34 4.97 10.14 -21.43
N GLN A 35 5.26 11.41 -21.70
CA GLN A 35 5.73 12.35 -20.69
C GLN A 35 4.55 13.02 -19.97
N VAL A 36 4.39 12.70 -18.70
CA VAL A 36 3.25 13.13 -17.89
C VAL A 36 3.72 13.43 -16.47
N SER A 37 3.03 14.36 -15.80
CA SER A 37 3.22 14.59 -14.37
C SER A 37 2.16 13.83 -13.58
N PRO A 38 2.52 13.20 -12.45
CA PRO A 38 1.52 12.66 -11.53
C PRO A 38 0.70 13.80 -10.91
N PRO A 39 -0.54 13.53 -10.46
CA PRO A 39 -1.25 14.45 -9.60
C PRO A 39 -0.48 14.65 -8.28
N VAL A 40 -0.53 15.87 -7.74
CA VAL A 40 0.15 16.27 -6.49
C VAL A 40 -0.92 16.59 -5.45
N LEU A 41 -0.67 16.28 -4.18
CA LEU A 41 -1.61 16.66 -3.12
C LEU A 41 -1.41 18.14 -2.75
N ASP A 42 -2.31 19.01 -3.21
CA ASP A 42 -2.45 20.40 -2.78
C ASP A 42 -3.70 20.56 -1.89
N GLU A 43 -3.87 21.72 -1.26
CA GLU A 43 -4.99 21.93 -0.33
C GLU A 43 -6.36 21.80 -1.01
N ALA A 44 -6.51 22.27 -2.26
CA ALA A 44 -7.77 22.18 -2.98
C ALA A 44 -8.17 20.72 -3.25
N ARG A 45 -7.19 19.91 -3.68
CA ARG A 45 -7.34 18.47 -3.90
C ARG A 45 -7.53 17.71 -2.59
N ALA A 46 -6.86 18.13 -1.51
CA ALA A 46 -7.07 17.55 -0.18
C ALA A 46 -8.52 17.76 0.28
N VAL A 47 -9.10 18.95 0.06
CA VAL A 47 -10.52 19.22 0.36
C VAL A 47 -11.45 18.35 -0.50
N GLU A 48 -11.16 18.19 -1.79
CA GLU A 48 -11.94 17.33 -2.70
C GLU A 48 -11.95 15.87 -2.23
N LEU A 49 -10.77 15.31 -1.94
CA LEU A 49 -10.61 13.90 -1.57
C LEU A 49 -11.16 13.61 -0.17
N VAL A 50 -10.90 14.47 0.83
CA VAL A 50 -11.37 14.22 2.21
C VAL A 50 -12.89 14.30 2.34
N LYS A 51 -13.57 15.06 1.47
CA LYS A 51 -15.03 15.12 1.44
C LYS A 51 -15.66 13.75 1.16
N LEU A 52 -15.01 12.91 0.35
CA LEU A 52 -15.48 11.55 0.10
C LEU A 52 -15.50 10.72 1.41
N SER A 53 -14.44 10.82 2.21
CA SER A 53 -14.38 10.19 3.54
C SER A 53 -15.41 10.79 4.52
N LEU A 54 -15.53 12.12 4.57
CA LEU A 54 -16.49 12.81 5.46
C LEU A 54 -17.95 12.40 5.18
N ASN A 55 -18.29 12.15 3.91
CA ASN A 55 -19.63 11.72 3.48
C ASN A 55 -19.93 10.25 3.81
N CYS A 56 -18.91 9.47 4.18
CA CYS A 56 -18.97 8.03 4.33
C CYS A 56 -18.96 7.59 5.79
N VAL A 57 -18.03 8.07 6.64
CA VAL A 57 -17.74 7.52 7.98
C VAL A 57 -18.86 7.62 9.05
N GLU A 58 -20.03 8.18 8.71
CA GLU A 58 -21.22 8.18 9.58
C GLU A 58 -22.52 7.87 8.78
N ARG A 59 -22.41 7.30 7.58
CA ARG A 59 -23.56 6.99 6.72
C ARG A 59 -24.26 5.70 7.16
N GLU A 60 -25.58 5.71 7.27
CA GLU A 60 -26.31 4.55 7.79
C GLU A 60 -26.39 3.39 6.79
N PHE A 61 -26.63 3.66 5.50
CA PHE A 61 -26.78 2.65 4.45
C PHE A 61 -26.30 3.17 3.08
N PRO A 62 -25.89 2.29 2.15
CA PRO A 62 -25.71 0.83 2.31
C PRO A 62 -24.35 0.46 2.93
N TYR A 63 -24.28 -0.70 3.60
CA TYR A 63 -23.06 -1.32 4.10
C TYR A 63 -23.10 -2.86 4.00
N LYS A 64 -21.93 -3.48 4.13
CA LYS A 64 -21.63 -4.90 4.13
C LYS A 64 -20.68 -5.17 5.31
N ILE A 65 -21.14 -5.92 6.30
CA ILE A 65 -20.31 -6.18 7.49
C ILE A 65 -19.31 -7.34 7.26
N GLY A 66 -19.71 -8.42 6.59
CA GLY A 66 -18.77 -9.45 6.13
C GLY A 66 -18.28 -10.47 7.17
N TYR A 67 -18.93 -10.63 8.32
CA TYR A 67 -18.67 -11.75 9.26
C TYR A 67 -19.71 -12.89 9.15
N ARG A 68 -19.37 -14.06 9.69
CA ARG A 68 -20.29 -15.20 9.87
C ARG A 68 -21.13 -15.01 11.12
N PHE A 69 -22.44 -15.25 11.04
CA PHE A 69 -23.32 -15.30 12.21
C PHE A 69 -23.18 -16.64 12.93
N ASP A 70 -22.73 -16.62 14.18
CA ASP A 70 -22.67 -17.82 15.04
C ASP A 70 -23.98 -18.04 15.82
N SER A 71 -24.82 -17.02 15.94
CA SER A 71 -26.16 -17.06 16.55
C SER A 71 -27.02 -15.89 16.04
N GLU A 72 -28.33 -15.90 16.35
CA GLU A 72 -29.25 -14.81 15.98
C GLU A 72 -28.88 -13.46 16.64
N GLU A 73 -28.14 -13.48 17.76
CA GLU A 73 -27.68 -12.27 18.46
C GLU A 73 -26.68 -11.44 17.64
N TRP A 74 -26.12 -12.02 16.57
CA TRP A 74 -25.23 -11.32 15.66
C TRP A 74 -25.97 -10.61 14.53
N ILE A 75 -27.29 -10.73 14.43
CA ILE A 75 -28.09 -9.95 13.49
C ILE A 75 -28.28 -8.55 14.08
N LYS A 76 -27.23 -7.73 13.99
CA LYS A 76 -27.15 -6.38 14.56
C LYS A 76 -26.72 -5.36 13.51
N PRO A 77 -27.13 -4.09 13.66
CA PRO A 77 -26.64 -3.03 12.80
C PRO A 77 -25.14 -2.79 13.03
N HIS A 78 -24.45 -2.33 11.98
CA HIS A 78 -22.98 -2.18 12.00
C HIS A 78 -22.47 -1.29 13.14
N TYR A 79 -23.19 -0.20 13.44
CA TYR A 79 -22.83 0.74 14.50
C TYR A 79 -22.93 0.17 15.93
N GLU A 80 -23.57 -1.00 16.12
CA GLU A 80 -23.57 -1.70 17.41
C GLU A 80 -22.41 -2.69 17.54
N VAL A 81 -21.88 -3.19 16.41
CA VAL A 81 -20.88 -4.27 16.40
C VAL A 81 -19.47 -3.70 16.35
N THR A 82 -19.23 -2.74 15.47
CA THR A 82 -17.93 -2.08 15.27
C THR A 82 -18.16 -0.56 15.23
N PRO A 83 -18.38 0.06 16.40
CA PRO A 83 -18.88 1.44 16.51
C PRO A 83 -17.85 2.52 16.19
N SER A 84 -16.56 2.21 16.13
CA SER A 84 -15.54 3.15 15.64
C SER A 84 -15.54 3.18 14.13
N PHE A 85 -15.57 1.99 13.51
CA PHE A 85 -15.39 1.82 12.07
C PHE A 85 -16.69 1.41 11.39
N TYR A 86 -17.73 2.20 11.59
CA TYR A 86 -18.99 2.12 10.85
C TYR A 86 -19.13 3.26 9.83
N GLY A 87 -20.25 3.30 9.13
CA GLY A 87 -20.61 4.40 8.24
C GLY A 87 -20.34 4.11 6.76
N CYS A 88 -19.16 3.54 6.49
CA CYS A 88 -18.77 3.21 5.13
C CYS A 88 -19.31 1.86 4.64
N TRP A 89 -19.02 1.55 3.37
CA TRP A 89 -19.45 0.30 2.76
C TRP A 89 -19.08 -0.93 3.59
N ASP A 90 -17.88 -0.99 4.18
CA ASP A 90 -17.49 -2.02 5.13
C ASP A 90 -16.50 -1.45 6.17
N TRP A 91 -16.06 -2.31 7.09
CA TRP A 91 -15.20 -1.94 8.21
C TRP A 91 -13.87 -1.32 7.75
N HIS A 92 -13.15 -1.97 6.82
CA HIS A 92 -11.86 -1.44 6.37
C HIS A 92 -12.03 -0.16 5.53
N SER A 93 -13.15 0.00 4.83
CA SER A 93 -13.48 1.25 4.14
C SER A 93 -13.70 2.40 5.12
N ALA A 94 -14.27 2.13 6.30
CA ALA A 94 -14.33 3.12 7.35
C ALA A 94 -12.91 3.46 7.84
N VAL A 95 -12.06 2.45 8.10
CA VAL A 95 -10.65 2.67 8.48
C VAL A 95 -9.89 3.51 7.45
N HIS A 96 -10.09 3.25 6.15
CA HIS A 96 -9.57 4.06 5.04
C HIS A 96 -9.97 5.53 5.18
N GLY A 97 -11.26 5.80 5.38
CA GLY A 97 -11.77 7.16 5.57
C GLY A 97 -11.13 7.88 6.76
N HIS A 98 -10.97 7.17 7.88
CA HIS A 98 -10.30 7.70 9.07
C HIS A 98 -8.82 8.00 8.80
N TRP A 99 -8.11 7.11 8.12
CA TRP A 99 -6.72 7.34 7.72
C TRP A 99 -6.59 8.57 6.81
N THR A 100 -7.45 8.69 5.80
CA THR A 100 -7.45 9.84 4.87
C THR A 100 -7.68 11.16 5.60
N MET A 101 -8.67 11.19 6.49
CA MET A 101 -8.97 12.34 7.33
C MET A 101 -7.77 12.74 8.21
N THR A 102 -7.16 11.79 8.92
CA THR A 102 -5.98 12.04 9.76
C THR A 102 -4.79 12.52 8.94
N LYS A 103 -4.49 11.85 7.82
CA LYS A 103 -3.36 12.19 6.94
C LYS A 103 -3.48 13.61 6.40
N ILE A 104 -4.66 13.95 5.88
CA ILE A 104 -4.92 15.28 5.32
C ILE A 104 -4.85 16.36 6.40
N LEU A 105 -5.44 16.13 7.57
CA LEU A 105 -5.41 17.11 8.66
C LEU A 105 -3.98 17.34 9.17
N LYS A 106 -3.14 16.30 9.20
CA LYS A 106 -1.72 16.40 9.56
C LYS A 106 -0.89 17.16 8.52
N MET A 107 -1.16 16.97 7.22
CA MET A 107 -0.45 17.68 6.14
C MET A 107 -0.95 19.12 5.94
N PHE A 108 -2.22 19.38 6.19
CA PHE A 108 -2.89 20.67 6.01
C PHE A 108 -3.62 21.08 7.30
N PRO A 109 -2.90 21.51 8.35
CA PRO A 109 -3.47 21.76 9.67
C PRO A 109 -4.54 22.85 9.70
N ASN A 110 -4.52 23.78 8.72
CA ASN A 110 -5.49 24.88 8.59
C ASN A 110 -6.53 24.64 7.48
N ILE A 111 -6.71 23.40 7.02
CA ILE A 111 -7.65 23.07 5.95
C ILE A 111 -9.07 23.52 6.31
N SER A 112 -9.79 24.07 5.34
CA SER A 112 -11.14 24.64 5.54
C SER A 112 -12.18 23.71 6.17
N VAL A 113 -11.99 22.39 6.09
CA VAL A 113 -12.88 21.36 6.65
C VAL A 113 -12.34 20.72 7.94
N GLY A 114 -11.29 21.28 8.54
CA GLY A 114 -10.58 20.72 9.71
C GLY A 114 -11.49 20.44 10.91
N ASP A 115 -12.40 21.36 11.24
CA ASP A 115 -13.34 21.17 12.36
C ASP A 115 -14.30 20.00 12.13
N SER A 116 -14.73 19.79 10.88
CA SER A 116 -15.60 18.67 10.50
C SER A 116 -14.86 17.34 10.64
N ILE A 117 -13.59 17.31 10.23
CA ILE A 117 -12.71 16.14 10.39
C ILE A 117 -12.55 15.82 11.88
N ARG A 118 -12.12 16.80 12.70
CA ARG A 118 -11.88 16.60 14.13
C ARG A 118 -13.15 16.13 14.85
N THR A 119 -14.31 16.68 14.50
CA THR A 119 -15.58 16.27 15.11
C THR A 119 -15.88 14.80 14.88
N LYS A 120 -15.73 14.30 13.65
CA LYS A 120 -15.95 12.89 13.33
C LYS A 120 -14.90 11.99 13.98
N LEU A 121 -13.61 12.33 13.87
CA LEU A 121 -12.54 11.58 14.53
C LEU A 121 -12.74 11.50 16.05
N ARG A 122 -13.13 12.59 16.71
CA ARG A 122 -13.42 12.61 18.15
C ARG A 122 -14.59 11.69 18.51
N ASN A 123 -15.62 11.65 17.67
CA ASN A 123 -16.77 10.78 17.89
C ASN A 123 -16.42 9.31 17.63
N ASN A 124 -15.71 8.98 16.56
CA ASN A 124 -15.44 7.60 16.16
C ASN A 124 -14.27 6.96 16.93
N LEU A 125 -13.22 7.72 17.22
CA LEU A 125 -12.01 7.27 17.92
C LEU A 125 -12.06 7.57 19.42
N SER A 126 -13.27 7.60 20.00
CA SER A 126 -13.45 7.72 21.45
C SER A 126 -12.99 6.44 22.14
N ALA A 127 -12.60 6.56 23.41
CA ALA A 127 -12.14 5.42 24.20
C ALA A 127 -13.22 4.33 24.28
N GLU A 128 -14.49 4.72 24.47
CA GLU A 128 -15.61 3.77 24.62
C GLU A 128 -15.83 2.94 23.36
N LYS A 129 -15.72 3.55 22.16
CA LYS A 129 -15.95 2.84 20.90
C LYS A 129 -14.78 1.95 20.52
N LEU A 130 -13.54 2.42 20.72
CA LEU A 130 -12.36 1.61 20.44
C LEU A 130 -12.24 0.42 21.41
N GLU A 131 -12.69 0.58 22.66
CA GLU A 131 -12.82 -0.54 23.60
C GLU A 131 -13.87 -1.57 23.13
N ALA A 132 -14.98 -1.12 22.55
CA ALA A 132 -15.97 -2.03 21.96
C ALA A 132 -15.40 -2.78 20.73
N GLU A 133 -14.60 -2.13 19.88
CA GLU A 133 -13.87 -2.81 18.80
C GLU A 133 -12.89 -3.85 19.37
N PHE A 134 -12.14 -3.52 20.44
CA PHE A 134 -11.24 -4.46 21.11
C PHE A 134 -12.00 -5.71 21.60
N HIS A 135 -13.12 -5.52 22.32
CA HIS A 135 -13.98 -6.61 22.77
C HIS A 135 -14.56 -7.43 21.62
N PHE A 136 -14.89 -6.80 20.49
CA PHE A 136 -15.33 -7.52 19.30
C PHE A 136 -14.26 -8.54 18.84
N PHE A 137 -12.99 -8.16 18.82
CA PHE A 137 -11.87 -9.03 18.41
C PHE A 137 -11.39 -10.03 19.48
N THR A 138 -11.66 -9.79 20.76
CA THR A 138 -11.25 -10.70 21.87
C THR A 138 -12.32 -11.69 22.25
N ASP A 139 -13.58 -11.28 22.30
CA ASP A 139 -14.64 -12.05 22.97
C ASP A 139 -15.32 -13.04 22.01
N ASN A 140 -14.98 -12.97 20.71
CA ASN A 140 -15.70 -13.64 19.63
C ASN A 140 -14.78 -14.45 18.74
N GLU A 141 -14.81 -15.78 18.87
CA GLU A 141 -13.92 -16.69 18.15
C GLU A 141 -14.04 -16.60 16.62
N PHE A 142 -15.22 -16.29 16.07
CA PHE A 142 -15.42 -16.14 14.63
C PHE A 142 -14.67 -14.95 14.02
N THR A 143 -14.23 -13.98 14.82
CA THR A 143 -13.51 -12.79 14.34
C THR A 143 -12.04 -13.07 14.00
N LYS A 144 -11.53 -14.28 14.28
CA LYS A 144 -10.17 -14.70 13.90
C LYS A 144 -9.83 -14.48 12.42
N GLY A 145 -10.82 -14.57 11.54
CA GLY A 145 -10.66 -14.30 10.10
C GLY A 145 -11.24 -12.96 9.63
N PHE A 146 -11.89 -12.20 10.51
CA PHE A 146 -12.53 -10.93 10.14
C PHE A 146 -11.45 -9.91 9.76
N GLU A 147 -11.56 -9.36 8.54
CA GLU A 147 -10.64 -8.34 7.99
C GLU A 147 -9.16 -8.75 7.92
N ARG A 148 -8.86 -10.05 8.08
CA ARG A 148 -7.50 -10.57 8.06
C ARG A 148 -6.97 -10.71 6.62
N THR A 149 -5.80 -10.18 6.28
CA THR A 149 -4.92 -9.24 7.02
C THR A 149 -5.08 -7.79 6.58
N TYR A 150 -5.93 -7.52 5.59
CA TYR A 150 -6.05 -6.21 4.93
C TYR A 150 -6.51 -5.10 5.85
N GLY A 151 -7.65 -5.28 6.52
CA GLY A 151 -8.18 -4.25 7.41
C GLY A 151 -7.26 -4.05 8.61
N TRP A 152 -6.63 -5.12 9.12
CA TRP A 152 -5.65 -5.03 10.20
C TRP A 152 -4.46 -4.16 9.79
N ALA A 153 -3.94 -4.34 8.58
CA ALA A 153 -2.84 -3.55 8.05
C ALA A 153 -3.20 -2.06 7.90
N TRP A 154 -4.41 -1.76 7.42
CA TRP A 154 -4.90 -0.37 7.32
C TRP A 154 -5.14 0.27 8.68
N LEU A 155 -5.61 -0.48 9.68
CA LEU A 155 -5.78 0.03 11.04
C LEU A 155 -4.42 0.36 11.67
N MET A 156 -3.44 -0.52 11.51
CA MET A 156 -2.07 -0.26 11.91
C MET A 156 -1.51 0.98 11.23
N ARG A 157 -1.79 1.18 9.94
CA ARG A 157 -1.38 2.39 9.22
C ARG A 157 -2.06 3.66 9.75
N LEU A 158 -3.35 3.60 10.13
CA LEU A 158 -4.04 4.69 10.84
C LEU A 158 -3.37 5.01 12.17
N TYR A 159 -3.07 3.98 12.96
CA TYR A 159 -2.36 4.17 14.22
C TYR A 159 -0.99 4.82 14.02
N SER A 160 -0.20 4.39 13.04
CA SER A 160 1.11 5.00 12.74
C SER A 160 1.01 6.48 12.38
N GLU A 161 -0.04 6.89 11.65
CA GLU A 161 -0.24 8.32 11.36
C GLU A 161 -0.57 9.11 12.62
N LEU A 162 -1.43 8.58 13.50
CA LEU A 162 -1.82 9.20 14.76
C LEU A 162 -0.65 9.29 15.75
N SER A 163 0.08 8.20 15.96
CA SER A 163 1.16 8.12 16.95
C SER A 163 2.34 9.03 16.62
N THR A 164 2.58 9.29 15.34
CA THR A 164 3.63 10.22 14.87
C THR A 164 3.13 11.65 14.64
N TRP A 165 1.87 11.94 14.96
CA TRP A 165 1.30 13.27 14.81
C TRP A 165 1.48 14.08 16.09
N ASP A 166 2.26 15.16 16.01
CA ASP A 166 2.41 16.14 17.09
C ASP A 166 1.13 16.99 17.23
N ASP A 167 0.06 16.36 17.73
CA ASP A 167 -1.26 16.96 17.98
C ASP A 167 -1.90 16.34 19.23
N PRO A 168 -2.37 17.14 20.20
CA PRO A 168 -2.94 16.59 21.44
C PRO A 168 -4.17 15.70 21.26
N GLU A 169 -5.05 15.98 20.29
CA GLU A 169 -6.19 15.09 20.01
C GLU A 169 -5.73 13.83 19.27
N GLY A 170 -4.82 14.00 18.30
CA GLY A 170 -4.19 12.88 17.59
C GLY A 170 -3.53 11.86 18.53
N GLN A 171 -2.75 12.34 19.50
CA GLN A 171 -2.13 11.50 20.53
C GLN A 171 -3.16 10.81 21.42
N ARG A 172 -4.23 11.52 21.83
CA ARG A 172 -5.32 10.89 22.60
C ARG A 172 -6.01 9.77 21.83
N TRP A 173 -6.26 9.96 20.53
CA TRP A 173 -6.85 8.91 19.69
C TRP A 173 -5.90 7.74 19.48
N ALA A 174 -4.58 7.99 19.38
CA ALA A 174 -3.58 6.93 19.36
C ALA A 174 -3.63 6.10 20.65
N GLU A 175 -3.62 6.75 21.83
CA GLU A 175 -3.73 6.08 23.13
C GLU A 175 -4.97 5.18 23.20
N ASN A 176 -6.14 5.68 22.77
CA ASN A 176 -7.38 4.91 22.75
C ASN A 176 -7.31 3.68 21.82
N MET A 177 -6.58 3.79 20.70
CA MET A 177 -6.51 2.75 19.66
C MET A 177 -5.42 1.71 19.93
N GLN A 178 -4.44 2.04 20.78
CA GLN A 178 -3.28 1.20 21.06
C GLN A 178 -3.63 -0.25 21.43
N PRO A 179 -4.57 -0.53 22.35
CA PRO A 179 -4.88 -1.92 22.73
C PRO A 179 -5.34 -2.78 21.55
N LEU A 180 -6.12 -2.19 20.63
CA LEU A 180 -6.64 -2.88 19.46
C LEU A 180 -5.53 -3.21 18.47
N VAL A 181 -4.63 -2.27 18.16
CA VAL A 181 -3.54 -2.54 17.21
C VAL A 181 -2.51 -3.53 17.76
N GLU A 182 -2.22 -3.49 19.06
CA GLU A 182 -1.36 -4.48 19.71
C GLU A 182 -1.96 -5.89 19.66
N LEU A 183 -3.28 -6.00 19.87
CA LEU A 183 -4.01 -7.27 19.72
C LEU A 183 -3.91 -7.80 18.28
N LEU A 184 -4.17 -6.96 17.29
CA LEU A 184 -4.12 -7.38 15.87
C LEU A 184 -2.68 -7.68 15.41
N SER A 185 -1.67 -7.01 15.97
CA SER A 185 -0.27 -7.33 15.75
C SER A 185 0.04 -8.74 16.24
N LYS A 186 -0.31 -9.03 17.50
CA LYS A 186 -0.14 -10.37 18.09
C LYS A 186 -0.86 -11.45 17.28
N LYS A 187 -2.13 -11.22 16.90
CA LYS A 187 -2.89 -12.15 16.05
C LYS A 187 -2.26 -12.34 14.67
N THR A 188 -1.59 -11.32 14.13
CA THR A 188 -0.84 -11.44 12.86
C THR A 188 0.35 -12.38 13.04
N VAL A 189 1.15 -12.20 14.09
CA VAL A 189 2.28 -13.10 14.42
C VAL A 189 1.80 -14.55 14.56
N GLU A 190 0.76 -14.79 15.37
CA GLU A 190 0.16 -16.13 15.55
C GLU A 190 -0.36 -16.73 14.23
N TYR A 191 -0.92 -15.90 13.34
CA TYR A 191 -1.39 -16.37 12.04
C TYR A 191 -0.24 -16.79 11.12
N LEU A 192 0.88 -16.06 11.15
CA LEU A 192 2.05 -16.39 10.32
C LEU A 192 2.72 -17.70 10.74
N GLU A 193 2.59 -18.12 12.00
CA GLU A 193 3.09 -19.43 12.47
C GLU A 193 2.36 -20.62 11.82
N VAL A 194 1.10 -20.43 11.41
CA VAL A 194 0.26 -21.50 10.84
C VAL A 194 -0.03 -21.34 9.35
N LEU A 195 0.35 -20.21 8.75
CA LEU A 195 0.16 -19.95 7.33
C LEU A 195 1.23 -20.70 6.52
N SER A 196 0.81 -21.74 5.79
CA SER A 196 1.74 -22.61 5.04
C SER A 196 2.18 -22.04 3.69
N SER A 197 1.51 -21.00 3.20
CA SER A 197 1.86 -20.33 1.95
C SER A 197 1.27 -18.92 1.90
N PRO A 198 1.95 -17.96 1.27
CA PRO A 198 1.43 -16.61 1.05
C PRO A 198 0.21 -16.59 0.13
N LEU A 199 -0.59 -15.55 0.26
CA LEU A 199 -1.75 -15.27 -0.59
C LEU A 199 -1.36 -14.20 -1.63
N ARG A 200 -1.61 -14.50 -2.92
CA ARG A 200 -1.21 -13.68 -4.08
C ARG A 200 -2.33 -13.05 -4.93
N PRO A 201 -3.62 -12.97 -4.54
CA PRO A 201 -4.59 -12.33 -5.41
C PRO A 201 -4.36 -10.81 -5.48
N GLY A 202 -4.84 -10.12 -6.52
CA GLY A 202 -4.79 -8.66 -6.62
C GLY A 202 -5.90 -7.97 -5.82
N THR A 203 -6.33 -8.60 -4.71
CA THR A 203 -7.43 -8.14 -3.85
C THR A 203 -7.05 -8.27 -2.37
N HIS A 204 -7.99 -7.96 -1.47
CA HIS A 204 -7.81 -7.80 -0.02
C HIS A 204 -6.91 -8.85 0.64
N SER A 205 -7.01 -10.13 0.28
CA SER A 205 -6.23 -11.17 0.95
C SER A 205 -4.75 -11.22 0.58
N ASN A 206 -4.23 -10.32 -0.28
CA ASN A 206 -2.82 -10.27 -0.64
C ASN A 206 -1.91 -10.08 0.58
N SER A 207 -1.07 -11.09 0.86
CA SER A 207 -0.17 -11.07 2.02
C SER A 207 0.90 -9.99 1.89
N ALA A 208 1.51 -9.85 0.71
CA ALA A 208 2.61 -8.92 0.51
C ALA A 208 2.20 -7.46 0.67
N PHE A 209 1.01 -7.09 0.19
CA PHE A 209 0.43 -5.76 0.42
C PHE A 209 0.24 -5.49 1.92
N SER A 210 -0.38 -6.42 2.64
CA SER A 210 -0.61 -6.27 4.08
C SER A 210 0.73 -6.13 4.83
N PHE A 211 1.72 -6.97 4.48
CA PHE A 211 3.05 -6.92 5.08
C PHE A 211 3.77 -5.61 4.82
N SER A 212 3.61 -5.01 3.64
CA SER A 212 4.22 -3.72 3.33
C SER A 212 3.77 -2.63 4.32
N LEU A 213 2.47 -2.55 4.59
CA LEU A 213 1.90 -1.59 5.56
C LEU A 213 2.26 -1.95 7.02
N MET A 214 2.14 -3.24 7.38
CA MET A 214 2.44 -3.73 8.73
C MET A 214 3.92 -3.56 9.08
N HIS A 215 4.82 -3.71 8.10
CA HIS A 215 6.25 -3.45 8.26
C HIS A 215 6.53 -1.99 8.63
N ASP A 216 5.88 -1.04 7.94
CA ASP A 216 6.04 0.39 8.24
C ASP A 216 5.51 0.69 9.64
N TYR A 217 4.35 0.15 10.01
CA TYR A 217 3.83 0.24 11.37
C TYR A 217 4.81 -0.30 12.41
N ALA A 218 5.30 -1.53 12.20
CA ALA A 218 6.19 -2.19 13.15
C ALA A 218 7.49 -1.39 13.34
N LYS A 219 8.04 -0.80 12.28
CA LYS A 219 9.18 0.12 12.38
C LYS A 219 8.83 1.39 13.15
N THR A 220 7.67 2.01 12.88
CA THR A 220 7.24 3.25 13.53
C THR A 220 7.09 3.09 15.05
N VAL A 221 6.55 1.96 15.51
CA VAL A 221 6.23 1.74 16.93
C VAL A 221 7.23 0.87 17.67
N GLY A 222 8.24 0.33 16.98
CA GLY A 222 9.24 -0.57 17.55
C GLY A 222 8.73 -2.00 17.82
N ASP A 223 7.71 -2.48 17.08
CA ASP A 223 7.20 -3.84 17.21
C ASP A 223 8.14 -4.86 16.55
N THR A 224 9.15 -5.28 17.30
CA THR A 224 10.17 -6.23 16.83
C THR A 224 9.62 -7.62 16.55
N ALA A 225 8.55 -8.05 17.21
CA ALA A 225 7.95 -9.37 17.02
C ALA A 225 7.23 -9.45 15.67
N LEU A 226 6.40 -8.45 15.35
CA LEU A 226 5.74 -8.35 14.06
C LEU A 226 6.76 -8.18 12.93
N LEU A 227 7.73 -7.28 13.10
CA LEU A 227 8.78 -7.03 12.10
C LEU A 227 9.59 -8.31 11.80
N GLY A 228 9.99 -9.04 12.85
CA GLY A 228 10.72 -10.30 12.72
C GLY A 228 9.90 -11.39 12.03
N SER A 229 8.62 -11.51 12.38
CA SER A 229 7.71 -12.51 11.80
C SER A 229 7.44 -12.26 10.32
N ILE A 230 7.20 -11.00 9.93
CA ILE A 230 7.05 -10.61 8.52
C ILE A 230 8.34 -10.90 7.75
N LYS A 231 9.50 -10.50 8.26
CA LYS A 231 10.79 -10.75 7.60
C LYS A 231 11.06 -12.24 7.42
N HIS A 232 10.86 -13.04 8.46
CA HIS A 232 11.05 -14.49 8.41
C HIS A 232 10.13 -15.15 7.39
N PHE A 233 8.84 -14.81 7.41
CA PHE A 233 7.87 -15.33 6.45
C PHE A 233 8.22 -14.92 5.01
N SER A 234 8.61 -13.65 4.80
CA SER A 234 8.99 -13.16 3.47
C SER A 234 10.25 -13.86 2.93
N GLU A 235 11.27 -14.04 3.76
CA GLU A 235 12.47 -14.80 3.39
C GLU A 235 12.15 -16.24 3.03
N GLN A 236 11.25 -16.89 3.79
CA GLN A 236 10.88 -18.27 3.55
C GLN A 236 10.10 -18.48 2.24
N TYR A 237 9.21 -17.55 1.88
CA TYR A 237 8.21 -17.78 0.83
C TYR A 237 8.28 -16.86 -0.39
N PHE A 238 9.04 -15.77 -0.34
CA PHE A 238 9.18 -14.84 -1.48
C PHE A 238 10.64 -14.77 -2.00
N ALA A 239 11.65 -15.06 -1.17
CA ALA A 239 13.05 -14.92 -1.59
C ALA A 239 13.46 -15.82 -2.77
N SER A 240 12.77 -16.96 -2.96
CA SER A 240 13.00 -17.87 -4.07
C SER A 240 12.11 -17.62 -5.29
N ASP A 241 11.16 -16.68 -5.21
CA ASP A 241 10.20 -16.46 -6.29
C ASP A 241 10.88 -15.82 -7.51
N ARG A 242 10.42 -16.23 -8.69
CA ARG A 242 10.98 -15.89 -9.99
C ARG A 242 9.88 -15.80 -11.04
N ASP A 243 10.14 -15.04 -12.11
CA ASP A 243 9.25 -14.95 -13.27
C ASP A 243 7.78 -14.69 -12.88
N CYS A 244 7.55 -13.67 -12.05
CA CYS A 244 6.21 -13.33 -11.57
C CYS A 244 5.21 -13.23 -12.74
N PRO A 245 4.02 -13.88 -12.66
CA PRO A 245 3.14 -14.08 -13.79
C PRO A 245 2.31 -12.84 -14.13
N THR A 246 2.98 -11.77 -14.57
CA THR A 246 2.37 -10.51 -15.01
C THR A 246 1.38 -10.69 -16.18
N ALA A 247 1.48 -11.79 -16.94
CA ALA A 247 0.55 -12.13 -18.01
C ALA A 247 -0.90 -12.39 -17.55
N TYR A 248 -1.11 -12.64 -16.24
CA TYR A 248 -2.44 -12.78 -15.64
C TYR A 248 -2.90 -11.52 -14.89
N GLU A 249 -2.08 -10.47 -14.86
CA GLU A 249 -2.42 -9.20 -14.24
C GLU A 249 -2.81 -8.16 -15.30
N PRO A 250 -3.91 -7.40 -15.13
CA PRO A 250 -4.87 -7.52 -14.04
C PRO A 250 -5.86 -8.67 -14.25
N SER A 251 -6.26 -9.33 -13.17
CA SER A 251 -7.58 -9.95 -13.11
C SER A 251 -8.65 -8.85 -13.14
N GLY A 252 -9.85 -9.16 -13.63
CA GLY A 252 -10.88 -8.16 -13.94
C GLY A 252 -11.38 -7.30 -12.78
N THR A 253 -11.02 -7.63 -11.54
CA THR A 253 -11.41 -6.92 -10.31
C THR A 253 -10.24 -6.67 -9.36
N ASP A 254 -9.01 -6.70 -9.87
CA ASP A 254 -7.82 -6.37 -9.09
C ASP A 254 -7.81 -4.87 -8.74
N PHE A 255 -7.53 -4.56 -7.47
CA PHE A 255 -7.12 -3.21 -7.03
C PHE A 255 -5.68 -3.18 -6.51
N LEU A 256 -5.02 -4.33 -6.45
CA LEU A 256 -3.60 -4.50 -6.13
C LEU A 256 -2.91 -5.22 -7.27
N SER A 257 -1.65 -4.88 -7.53
CA SER A 257 -0.80 -5.62 -8.45
C SER A 257 -0.10 -6.72 -7.67
N PRO A 258 -0.39 -8.02 -7.88
CA PRO A 258 0.25 -9.09 -7.13
C PRO A 258 1.77 -9.03 -7.18
N CYS A 259 2.32 -8.84 -8.39
CA CYS A 259 3.76 -8.80 -8.60
C CYS A 259 4.39 -7.57 -7.94
N LEU A 260 3.78 -6.40 -8.08
CA LEU A 260 4.35 -5.20 -7.48
C LEU A 260 4.20 -5.21 -5.95
N SER A 261 3.09 -5.70 -5.39
CA SER A 261 2.93 -5.84 -3.94
C SER A 261 4.05 -6.70 -3.33
N GLU A 262 4.39 -7.81 -3.97
CA GLU A 262 5.51 -8.67 -3.55
C GLU A 262 6.85 -7.97 -3.69
N ALA A 263 7.11 -7.32 -4.83
CA ALA A 263 8.34 -6.57 -5.04
C ALA A 263 8.53 -5.46 -4.00
N GLU A 264 7.49 -4.70 -3.67
CA GLU A 264 7.55 -3.66 -2.62
C GLU A 264 7.82 -4.26 -1.24
N SER A 265 7.09 -5.32 -0.88
CA SER A 265 7.28 -5.99 0.41
C SER A 265 8.70 -6.55 0.57
N MET A 266 9.25 -7.13 -0.50
CA MET A 266 10.62 -7.63 -0.53
C MET A 266 11.66 -6.50 -0.50
N SER A 267 11.35 -5.34 -1.08
CA SER A 267 12.23 -4.16 -0.98
C SER A 267 12.42 -3.64 0.45
N LYS A 268 11.45 -3.92 1.32
CA LYS A 268 11.46 -3.54 2.74
C LYS A 268 12.12 -4.59 3.62
N THR A 269 11.97 -5.87 3.29
CA THR A 269 12.37 -7.00 4.14
C THR A 269 13.72 -7.61 3.77
N MET A 270 14.10 -7.56 2.49
CA MET A 270 15.37 -8.10 1.99
C MET A 270 16.53 -7.15 2.29
N GLU A 271 17.74 -7.69 2.39
CA GLU A 271 18.94 -6.87 2.47
C GLU A 271 19.07 -5.96 1.24
N ARG A 272 19.35 -4.67 1.48
CA ARG A 272 19.39 -3.61 0.44
C ARG A 272 20.29 -3.98 -0.75
N GLY A 273 21.42 -4.64 -0.52
CA GLY A 273 22.36 -5.04 -1.57
C GLY A 273 21.89 -6.21 -2.42
N ALA A 274 21.01 -7.07 -1.90
CA ALA A 274 20.50 -8.26 -2.58
C ALA A 274 19.25 -7.95 -3.42
N PHE A 275 18.45 -6.98 -3.00
CA PHE A 275 17.17 -6.65 -3.62
C PHE A 275 17.23 -6.37 -5.14
N PRO A 276 18.16 -5.55 -5.68
CA PRO A 276 18.18 -5.25 -7.11
C PRO A 276 18.34 -6.49 -8.01
N ALA A 277 19.15 -7.46 -7.56
CA ALA A 277 19.39 -8.71 -8.26
C ALA A 277 18.22 -9.69 -8.10
N TRP A 278 17.60 -9.75 -6.92
CA TRP A 278 16.36 -10.51 -6.73
C TRP A 278 15.25 -9.99 -7.65
N LEU A 279 15.09 -8.66 -7.74
CA LEU A 279 14.09 -8.01 -8.59
C LEU A 279 14.28 -8.36 -10.07
N ASP A 280 15.52 -8.49 -10.54
CA ASP A 280 15.83 -8.93 -11.92
C ASP A 280 15.39 -10.38 -12.19
N THR A 281 15.42 -11.24 -11.18
CA THR A 281 14.95 -12.63 -11.31
C THR A 281 13.44 -12.76 -11.10
N PHE A 282 12.86 -11.86 -10.31
CA PHE A 282 11.46 -11.89 -9.93
C PHE A 282 10.55 -11.26 -10.98
N LEU A 283 10.82 -10.02 -11.42
CA LEU A 283 10.02 -9.38 -12.45
C LEU A 283 10.54 -9.72 -13.85
N PRO A 284 9.66 -9.90 -14.85
CA PRO A 284 10.10 -9.96 -16.23
C PRO A 284 10.86 -8.68 -16.62
N PRO A 285 11.87 -8.77 -17.50
CA PRO A 285 12.57 -7.60 -18.00
C PRO A 285 11.59 -6.56 -18.57
N MET A 286 11.78 -5.27 -18.26
CA MET A 286 10.80 -4.23 -18.60
C MET A 286 10.52 -4.07 -20.10
N VAL A 287 11.48 -4.48 -20.93
CA VAL A 287 11.40 -4.45 -22.40
C VAL A 287 10.70 -5.68 -22.99
N ASP A 288 10.50 -6.73 -22.20
CA ASP A 288 9.83 -7.96 -22.59
C ASP A 288 8.30 -7.75 -22.68
N ASP A 289 7.65 -8.43 -23.61
CA ASP A 289 6.18 -8.45 -23.75
C ASP A 289 5.49 -8.99 -22.50
N ARG A 290 6.16 -9.86 -21.72
CA ARG A 290 5.69 -10.29 -20.41
C ARG A 290 5.47 -9.11 -19.46
N PHE A 291 6.27 -8.04 -19.53
CA PHE A 291 6.10 -6.85 -18.71
C PHE A 291 5.04 -5.87 -19.26
N ALA A 292 4.51 -6.09 -20.47
CA ALA A 292 3.53 -5.20 -21.11
C ALA A 292 2.31 -4.84 -20.23
N PRO A 293 1.72 -5.76 -19.45
CA PRO A 293 0.52 -5.44 -18.66
C PRO A 293 0.76 -4.42 -17.54
N LEU A 294 2.02 -4.22 -17.12
CA LEU A 294 2.42 -3.20 -16.14
C LEU A 294 2.76 -1.85 -16.81
N ARG A 295 3.04 -1.83 -18.13
CA ARG A 295 3.43 -0.62 -18.87
C ARG A 295 2.26 0.32 -19.18
N THR A 296 1.02 -0.18 -19.11
CA THR A 296 -0.18 0.59 -19.46
C THR A 296 -1.23 0.51 -18.35
N PRO A 297 -1.99 1.59 -18.11
CA PRO A 297 -3.19 1.55 -17.28
C PRO A 297 -4.14 0.43 -17.72
N PRO A 298 -4.83 -0.25 -16.77
CA PRO A 298 -5.87 -1.20 -17.11
C PRO A 298 -7.06 -0.49 -17.77
N VAL A 299 -7.79 -1.20 -18.62
CA VAL A 299 -9.03 -0.70 -19.22
C VAL A 299 -10.16 -0.88 -18.20
N VAL A 300 -10.84 0.22 -17.86
CA VAL A 300 -12.02 0.22 -16.99
C VAL A 300 -13.26 0.41 -17.86
N LEU A 301 -14.03 -0.65 -18.07
CA LEU A 301 -15.22 -0.61 -18.95
C LEU A 301 -16.47 -0.08 -18.25
N ASP A 302 -16.58 -0.31 -16.95
CA ASP A 302 -17.67 0.15 -16.10
C ASP A 302 -17.10 0.64 -14.76
N PRO A 303 -16.87 1.96 -14.60
CA PRO A 303 -16.36 2.53 -13.36
C PRO A 303 -17.30 2.33 -12.15
N GLU A 304 -18.61 2.22 -12.37
CA GLU A 304 -19.62 2.15 -11.29
C GLU A 304 -19.83 0.72 -10.77
N ASP A 305 -19.44 -0.30 -11.55
CA ASP A 305 -19.49 -1.69 -11.06
C ASP A 305 -18.51 -1.87 -9.88
N PRO A 306 -18.97 -2.40 -8.73
CA PRO A 306 -18.17 -2.46 -7.51
C PRO A 306 -16.96 -3.40 -7.61
N GLY A 307 -16.92 -4.31 -8.58
CA GLY A 307 -15.77 -5.15 -8.87
C GLY A 307 -14.85 -4.53 -9.92
N ILE A 308 -15.38 -4.05 -11.04
CA ILE A 308 -14.58 -3.50 -12.15
C ILE A 308 -13.95 -2.16 -11.75
N GLY A 309 -14.65 -1.34 -10.97
CA GLY A 309 -14.12 -0.08 -10.42
C GLY A 309 -12.85 -0.25 -9.57
N HIS A 310 -12.57 -1.45 -9.06
CA HIS A 310 -11.29 -1.78 -8.41
C HIS A 310 -10.06 -1.49 -9.26
N LEU A 311 -10.18 -1.61 -10.60
CA LEU A 311 -9.09 -1.34 -11.53
C LEU A 311 -8.61 0.12 -11.47
N ILE A 312 -9.44 1.04 -10.96
CA ILE A 312 -9.03 2.42 -10.67
C ILE A 312 -8.02 2.45 -9.51
N GLY A 313 -8.32 1.73 -8.43
CA GLY A 313 -7.40 1.58 -7.29
C GLY A 313 -6.09 0.89 -7.67
N LEU A 314 -6.15 -0.06 -8.60
CA LEU A 314 -4.96 -0.72 -9.14
C LEU A 314 -3.97 0.27 -9.73
N MET A 315 -4.45 1.31 -10.43
CA MET A 315 -3.57 2.34 -10.98
C MET A 315 -2.83 3.10 -9.88
N PHE A 316 -3.51 3.48 -8.80
CA PHE A 316 -2.86 4.14 -7.67
C PHE A 316 -1.86 3.21 -6.96
N HIS A 317 -2.22 1.95 -6.74
CA HIS A 317 -1.31 0.97 -6.13
C HIS A 317 -0.07 0.71 -6.99
N ARG A 318 -0.23 0.54 -8.31
CA ARG A 318 0.88 0.43 -9.27
C ARG A 318 1.77 1.67 -9.21
N ALA A 319 1.18 2.86 -9.20
CA ALA A 319 1.92 4.11 -9.16
C ALA A 319 2.73 4.30 -7.87
N TRP A 320 2.10 4.12 -6.71
CA TRP A 320 2.77 4.13 -5.42
C TRP A 320 3.93 3.12 -5.43
N THR A 321 3.65 1.86 -5.75
CA THR A 321 4.67 0.81 -5.65
C THR A 321 5.85 1.08 -6.57
N MET A 322 5.61 1.51 -7.81
CA MET A 322 6.69 1.83 -8.74
C MET A 322 7.54 3.01 -8.26
N ASN A 323 6.95 4.03 -7.63
CA ASN A 323 7.73 5.11 -7.00
C ASN A 323 8.62 4.58 -5.87
N GLN A 324 8.11 3.67 -5.04
CA GLN A 324 8.88 3.05 -3.95
C GLN A 324 10.01 2.17 -4.48
N LEU A 325 9.75 1.35 -5.50
CA LEU A 325 10.78 0.55 -6.15
C LEU A 325 11.87 1.43 -6.75
N ALA A 326 11.50 2.54 -7.41
CA ALA A 326 12.48 3.48 -7.96
C ALA A 326 13.36 4.13 -6.87
N SER A 327 12.83 4.39 -5.68
CA SER A 327 13.56 5.08 -4.62
C SER A 327 14.59 4.19 -3.92
N VAL A 328 14.39 2.88 -3.89
CA VAL A 328 15.31 1.93 -3.24
C VAL A 328 16.39 1.37 -4.17
N LEU A 329 16.22 1.51 -5.48
CA LEU A 329 17.19 1.04 -6.47
C LEU A 329 18.43 1.95 -6.53
N PRO A 330 19.62 1.43 -6.88
CA PRO A 330 20.82 2.25 -7.07
C PRO A 330 20.60 3.38 -8.08
N GLU A 331 21.22 4.55 -7.89
CA GLU A 331 21.06 5.70 -8.81
C GLU A 331 21.43 5.40 -10.27
N SER A 332 22.38 4.48 -10.48
CA SER A 332 22.80 4.01 -11.80
C SER A 332 21.83 3.02 -12.45
N ASP A 333 20.80 2.58 -11.74
CA ASP A 333 19.87 1.56 -12.23
C ASP A 333 18.87 2.15 -13.23
N THR A 334 18.93 1.67 -14.48
CA THR A 334 18.09 2.15 -15.57
C THR A 334 16.59 1.93 -15.35
N ARG A 335 16.20 1.01 -14.45
CA ARG A 335 14.79 0.73 -14.12
C ARG A 335 14.13 1.89 -13.40
N ARG A 336 14.89 2.71 -12.66
CA ARG A 336 14.36 3.83 -11.86
C ARG A 336 13.50 4.77 -12.69
N GLU A 337 14.07 5.27 -13.78
CA GLU A 337 13.40 6.29 -14.60
C GLU A 337 12.17 5.73 -15.34
N ILE A 338 12.21 4.44 -15.69
CA ILE A 338 11.06 3.74 -16.28
C ILE A 338 9.95 3.58 -15.23
N PHE A 339 10.27 3.15 -14.02
CA PHE A 339 9.29 3.04 -12.93
C PHE A 339 8.65 4.39 -12.61
N LEU A 340 9.43 5.47 -12.48
CA LEU A 340 8.90 6.82 -12.25
C LEU A 340 7.97 7.27 -13.38
N ARG A 341 8.33 6.98 -14.64
CA ARG A 341 7.51 7.29 -15.82
C ARG A 341 6.17 6.55 -15.80
N LEU A 342 6.21 5.25 -15.53
CA LEU A 342 5.02 4.40 -15.46
C LEU A 342 4.14 4.79 -14.28
N ALA A 343 4.74 5.09 -13.13
CA ALA A 343 4.02 5.56 -11.95
C ALA A 343 3.20 6.82 -12.25
N ALA A 344 3.81 7.80 -12.92
CA ALA A 344 3.12 9.03 -13.30
C ALA A 344 1.96 8.77 -14.29
N ILE A 345 2.12 7.83 -15.22
CA ILE A 345 1.07 7.44 -16.18
C ILE A 345 -0.13 6.82 -15.45
N HIS A 346 0.11 5.83 -14.59
CA HIS A 346 -0.96 5.17 -13.82
C HIS A 346 -1.64 6.16 -12.87
N ALA A 347 -0.88 6.94 -12.10
CA ALA A 347 -1.43 7.91 -11.15
C ALA A 347 -2.34 8.94 -11.82
N ARG A 348 -1.93 9.45 -12.99
CA ARG A 348 -2.71 10.44 -13.73
C ARG A 348 -4.00 9.85 -14.27
N GLU A 349 -3.93 8.65 -14.84
CA GLU A 349 -5.13 7.99 -15.39
C GLU A 349 -6.12 7.62 -14.29
N GLY A 350 -5.65 7.03 -13.19
CA GLY A 350 -6.50 6.71 -12.04
C GLY A 350 -7.22 7.93 -11.49
N TYR A 351 -6.53 9.07 -11.34
CA TYR A 351 -7.14 10.31 -10.86
C TYR A 351 -8.15 10.92 -11.85
N ASN A 352 -7.93 10.78 -13.16
CA ASN A 352 -8.86 11.31 -14.16
C ASN A 352 -10.23 10.65 -14.10
N ILE A 353 -10.29 9.36 -13.78
CA ILE A 353 -11.54 8.57 -13.85
C ILE A 353 -12.12 8.19 -12.48
N MET A 354 -11.41 8.42 -11.38
CA MET A 354 -11.88 7.95 -10.06
C MET A 354 -13.23 8.54 -9.63
N PHE A 355 -13.55 9.75 -10.06
CA PHE A 355 -14.80 10.42 -9.71
C PHE A 355 -16.01 9.87 -10.49
N ASP A 356 -15.78 9.03 -11.51
CA ASP A 356 -16.85 8.37 -12.27
C ASP A 356 -17.33 7.06 -11.61
N SER A 357 -16.70 6.65 -10.50
CA SER A 357 -16.96 5.35 -9.84
C SER A 357 -18.18 5.31 -8.92
N GLY A 358 -18.80 6.46 -8.65
CA GLY A 358 -19.87 6.61 -7.69
C GLY A 358 -19.51 6.06 -6.30
N TYR A 359 -20.52 5.74 -5.49
CA TYR A 359 -20.29 5.31 -4.11
C TYR A 359 -19.43 4.03 -4.00
N GLY A 360 -19.46 3.16 -5.01
CA GLY A 360 -18.65 1.93 -5.06
C GLY A 360 -17.13 2.18 -5.06
N GLY A 361 -16.67 3.32 -5.56
CA GLY A 361 -15.28 3.73 -5.48
C GLY A 361 -15.01 4.87 -4.47
N GLU A 362 -15.94 5.81 -4.30
CA GLU A 362 -15.77 6.99 -3.43
C GLU A 362 -15.39 6.64 -1.98
N HIS A 363 -15.85 5.51 -1.46
CA HIS A 363 -15.61 5.12 -0.07
C HIS A 363 -14.15 4.74 0.24
N TRP A 364 -13.32 4.45 -0.77
CA TRP A 364 -11.94 3.97 -0.58
C TRP A 364 -10.90 4.52 -1.56
N LEU A 365 -11.28 4.88 -2.80
CA LEU A 365 -10.32 5.34 -3.81
C LEU A 365 -9.59 6.63 -3.39
N ALA A 366 -10.25 7.49 -2.63
CA ALA A 366 -9.64 8.69 -2.05
C ALA A 366 -8.39 8.34 -1.22
N THR A 367 -8.45 7.25 -0.45
CA THR A 367 -7.35 6.76 0.38
C THR A 367 -6.15 6.33 -0.46
N PHE A 368 -6.39 5.57 -1.52
CA PHE A 368 -5.31 5.14 -2.43
C PHE A 368 -4.68 6.33 -3.17
N ALA A 369 -5.50 7.30 -3.60
CA ALA A 369 -5.03 8.52 -4.22
C ALA A 369 -4.19 9.37 -3.26
N VAL A 370 -4.67 9.62 -2.04
CA VAL A 370 -3.95 10.38 -0.99
C VAL A 370 -2.66 9.67 -0.60
N TYR A 371 -2.68 8.35 -0.43
CA TYR A 371 -1.49 7.57 -0.12
C TYR A 371 -0.44 7.73 -1.23
N MET A 372 -0.82 7.47 -2.48
CA MET A 372 0.09 7.59 -3.62
C MET A 372 0.68 9.01 -3.73
N MET A 373 -0.14 10.06 -3.64
CA MET A 373 0.35 11.44 -3.75
C MET A 373 1.23 11.86 -2.57
N SER A 374 0.86 11.48 -1.34
CA SER A 374 1.61 11.86 -0.14
C SER A 374 2.97 11.14 -0.05
N GLU A 375 3.05 9.87 -0.46
CA GLU A 375 4.33 9.17 -0.56
C GLU A 375 5.17 9.68 -1.74
N TYR A 376 4.56 9.98 -2.88
CA TYR A 376 5.28 10.65 -3.98
C TYR A 376 5.89 11.97 -3.51
N SER A 377 5.14 12.80 -2.77
CA SER A 377 5.68 14.02 -2.16
C SER A 377 6.82 13.71 -1.19
N ARG A 378 6.67 12.75 -0.28
CA ARG A 378 7.72 12.37 0.69
C ARG A 378 9.02 11.93 0.01
N LEU A 379 8.94 11.18 -1.09
CA LEU A 379 10.11 10.69 -1.83
C LEU A 379 10.82 11.79 -2.63
N ASN A 380 10.12 12.86 -3.01
CA ASN A 380 10.64 13.94 -3.85
C ASN A 380 10.91 15.24 -3.07
N ASP A 381 10.43 15.34 -1.83
CA ASP A 381 10.82 16.40 -0.92
C ASP A 381 12.21 16.06 -0.37
N GLY A 382 13.22 16.83 -0.75
CA GLY A 382 14.63 16.61 -0.38
C GLY A 382 14.93 16.79 1.11
N THR A 383 13.91 16.74 1.97
CA THR A 383 13.90 17.05 3.40
C THR A 383 13.76 15.81 4.29
N VAL A 384 13.42 14.62 3.75
CA VAL A 384 13.28 13.40 4.55
C VAL A 384 14.13 12.27 3.97
N THR A 385 15.36 12.15 4.46
CA THR A 385 16.14 10.92 4.36
C THR A 385 15.73 9.96 5.49
N ASP A 386 15.86 8.64 5.31
CA ASP A 386 15.66 7.65 6.40
C ASP A 386 16.47 8.01 7.66
N GLU A 387 17.59 8.73 7.50
CA GLU A 387 18.42 9.24 8.61
C GLU A 387 17.68 10.26 9.49
N THR A 388 16.84 11.14 8.94
CA THR A 388 16.13 12.16 9.74
C THR A 388 15.04 11.55 10.62
N VAL A 389 14.43 10.44 10.18
CA VAL A 389 13.45 9.69 10.99
C VAL A 389 14.16 8.89 12.08
N VAL A 390 15.28 8.25 11.77
CA VAL A 390 16.08 7.50 12.76
C VAL A 390 16.68 8.44 13.81
N GLU A 391 17.17 9.61 13.41
CA GLU A 391 17.64 10.64 14.36
C GLU A 391 16.52 11.10 15.29
N ARG A 392 15.31 11.38 14.77
CA ARG A 392 14.16 11.79 15.58
C ARG A 392 13.72 10.70 16.56
N VAL A 393 13.75 9.42 16.16
CA VAL A 393 13.43 8.28 17.03
C VAL A 393 14.48 8.11 18.13
N ASN A 394 15.76 8.30 17.80
CA ASN A 394 16.85 8.24 18.80
C ASN A 394 16.77 9.41 19.79
N GLU A 395 16.43 10.62 19.34
CA GLU A 395 16.21 11.78 20.21
C GLU A 395 15.06 11.53 21.20
N LEU A 396 13.93 10.99 20.73
CA LEU A 396 12.79 10.65 21.58
C LEU A 396 13.12 9.53 22.58
N ALA A 397 13.91 8.53 22.18
CA ALA A 397 14.38 7.48 23.08
C ALA A 397 15.31 8.04 24.17
N ASP A 398 16.20 8.95 23.82
CA ASP A 398 17.09 9.63 24.78
C ASP A 398 16.32 10.53 25.76
N GLU A 399 15.27 11.21 25.31
CA GLU A 399 14.39 11.99 26.18
C GLU A 399 13.64 11.11 27.17
N LEU A 400 13.14 9.94 26.74
CA LEU A 400 12.49 8.95 27.60
C LEU A 400 13.45 8.39 28.67
N VAL A 401 14.71 8.12 28.30
CA VAL A 401 15.75 7.67 29.24
C VAL A 401 16.06 8.77 30.26
N ARG A 402 16.17 10.04 29.84
CA ARG A 402 16.40 11.16 30.76
C ARG A 402 15.23 11.36 31.73
N PHE A 403 14.01 11.24 31.24
CA PHE A 403 12.79 11.37 32.05
C PHE A 403 12.70 10.27 33.11
N THR A 404 12.99 9.02 32.75
CA THR A 404 12.99 7.88 33.69
C THR A 404 14.14 7.94 34.69
N THR A 405 15.29 8.48 34.31
CA THR A 405 16.43 8.67 35.23
C THR A 405 16.16 9.79 36.25
N SER A 406 15.49 10.86 35.81
CA SER A 406 15.03 11.97 36.65
C SER A 406 14.06 11.49 37.74
N LEU A 407 13.06 10.68 37.37
CA LEU A 407 12.06 10.13 38.30
C LEU A 407 12.62 9.15 39.34
N ASN A 408 13.74 8.49 39.05
CA ASN A 408 14.41 7.58 39.99
C ASN A 408 15.43 8.28 40.90
N SER A 409 15.64 9.59 40.72
CA SER A 409 16.59 10.41 41.49
C SER A 409 15.92 11.39 42.47
N SER A 410 14.59 11.39 42.51
CA SER A 410 13.72 12.10 43.46
C SER A 410 13.03 11.10 44.38
#